data_AF-A0A0D2ASK3-F1
#
_entry.id   AF-A0A0D2ASK3-F1
#
_cell.length_a   1.000
_cell.length_b   1.000
_cell.length_c   1.000
_cell.angle_alpha   90.00
_cell.angle_beta   90.00
_cell.angle_gamma   90.00
#
_symmetry.space_group_name_H-M   'P 1'
#
loop_
_entity.id
_entity.type
_entity.pdbx_description
1 polymer ?
#
loop_
_entity_poly.entity_id
_entity_poly.type
_entity_poly.pdbx_seq_one_letter_code
_entity_poly.pdbx_strand_id
1 'polypeptide(L)'
;MRIGDHSSQTSSSFRNASITRASNTEESSSKLAPSRAYNLALAPQLIYTDSKLLPSLVSSKTYRQLEFVAMGSWFVYDHDEFSNTPATLLKIPTTREDLVFSDQSIDIRSKRAIMKVLRFLMDYETQEDVWQQYAQKPFTDFLSEQFKLPERLHSLFLALVLSLDGPQYTSTAYALPRIARHLRSIGQLGPGFSSVIPKWGGLSEITQVACRAGAVGGAVYVLNKGLRNAVKAESETEGEDKLEVKLSDDERVRVSWLTGTNEHTASILTLAPDEEVEITSRRSVCVISSPLPSLFPTLDEGGPPPAGAVIFFPSGSLFDESSPVYLIIHSSETGECPQGQSVAYGFTRGPFEILDMAMDQLLDLTDEGVRPSVLWCLKYETQQFSSKPQIKDMDIRDCTMVFTPPSLDLVFDENVLSSVKHAWQKIMGSEADEQHFLTFDDRNPIGEEDD
;
A
#
# COMPACT_ATOMS: atom_id res chain seq x y z
N MET A 1 -27.08 0.89 3.29
CA MET A 1 -26.74 0.11 2.09
C MET A 1 -27.50 -1.21 2.21
N ARG A 2 -28.51 -1.46 1.38
CA ARG A 2 -29.21 -2.76 1.36
C ARG A 2 -28.30 -3.73 0.63
N ILE A 3 -27.76 -4.71 1.36
CA ILE A 3 -27.08 -5.86 0.78
C ILE A 3 -28.18 -6.70 0.14
N GLY A 4 -28.21 -6.74 -1.19
CA GLY A 4 -29.11 -7.61 -1.93
C GLY A 4 -28.60 -9.03 -1.87
N ASP A 5 -29.42 -9.93 -1.35
CA ASP A 5 -29.24 -11.38 -1.46
C ASP A 5 -29.37 -11.80 -2.93
N HIS A 6 -28.24 -11.93 -3.62
CA HIS A 6 -28.12 -12.82 -4.76
C HIS A 6 -27.02 -13.84 -4.48
N SER A 7 -27.48 -15.05 -4.18
CA SER A 7 -26.69 -16.24 -3.84
C SER A 7 -25.98 -16.84 -5.06
N SER A 8 -25.05 -16.09 -5.64
CA SER A 8 -23.91 -16.67 -6.35
C SER A 8 -22.69 -16.38 -5.47
N GLN A 9 -22.06 -17.41 -4.91
CA GLN A 9 -20.78 -17.28 -4.20
C GLN A 9 -19.69 -16.84 -5.19
N THR A 10 -19.67 -15.55 -5.51
CA THR A 10 -18.52 -14.88 -6.10
C THR A 10 -17.49 -14.75 -4.99
N SER A 11 -16.31 -15.35 -5.16
CA SER A 11 -15.20 -15.20 -4.22
C SER A 11 -14.77 -13.74 -4.16
N SER A 12 -15.39 -12.94 -3.29
CA SER A 12 -15.00 -11.55 -3.09
C SER A 12 -13.68 -11.49 -2.31
N SER A 13 -12.78 -10.61 -2.76
CA SER A 13 -11.51 -10.28 -2.10
C SER A 13 -11.70 -9.67 -0.73
N PHE A 14 -12.89 -9.15 -0.41
CA PHE A 14 -13.21 -8.52 0.87
C PHE A 14 -14.29 -9.31 1.61
N ARG A 15 -14.05 -9.64 2.89
CA ARG A 15 -14.97 -10.45 3.70
C ARG A 15 -15.03 -9.97 5.16
N ASN A 16 -15.98 -10.51 5.92
CA ASN A 16 -16.07 -10.37 7.37
C ASN A 16 -15.99 -8.92 7.87
N ALA A 17 -16.71 -8.03 7.19
CA ALA A 17 -16.73 -6.61 7.52
C ALA A 17 -17.59 -6.33 8.76
N SER A 18 -17.07 -5.52 9.69
CA SER A 18 -17.81 -5.03 10.86
C SER A 18 -17.51 -3.56 11.11
N ILE A 19 -18.48 -2.82 11.66
CA ILE A 19 -18.35 -1.40 11.94
C ILE A 19 -18.67 -1.16 13.42
N THR A 20 -17.81 -0.43 14.09
CA THR A 20 -18.01 0.09 15.44
C THR A 20 -18.07 1.62 15.41
N ARG A 21 -18.86 2.18 16.32
CA ARG A 21 -19.00 3.64 16.50
C ARG A 21 -18.94 3.94 17.98
N ALA A 22 -18.26 5.03 18.35
CA ALA A 22 -18.30 5.52 19.72
C ALA A 22 -19.75 5.83 20.11
N SER A 23 -20.14 5.47 21.33
CA SER A 23 -21.40 5.92 21.91
C SER A 23 -21.30 7.44 22.10
N ASN A 24 -22.17 8.19 21.42
CA ASN A 24 -22.28 9.64 21.59
C ASN A 24 -22.69 9.95 23.04
N THR A 25 -21.72 10.06 23.94
CA THR A 25 -21.90 10.63 25.26
C THR A 25 -21.74 12.15 25.12
N GLU A 26 -22.61 12.92 25.76
CA GLU A 26 -22.64 14.38 25.62
C GLU A 26 -21.34 15.08 26.09
N GLU A 27 -20.47 14.34 26.79
CA GLU A 27 -19.20 14.80 27.35
C GLU A 27 -17.99 14.66 26.41
N SER A 28 -18.10 14.02 25.23
CA SER A 28 -17.00 13.98 24.27
C SER A 28 -16.95 15.26 23.41
N SER A 29 -15.82 15.97 23.48
CA SER A 29 -15.59 17.23 22.73
C SER A 29 -15.47 17.02 21.22
N SER A 30 -15.07 15.83 20.78
CA SER A 30 -14.82 15.51 19.37
C SER A 30 -15.89 14.55 18.84
N LYS A 31 -16.63 14.96 17.81
CA LYS A 31 -17.68 14.17 17.15
C LYS A 31 -17.34 13.93 15.68
N LEU A 32 -17.90 12.86 15.11
CA LEU A 32 -17.82 12.62 13.67
C LEU A 32 -18.47 13.78 12.90
N ALA A 33 -17.78 14.24 11.86
CA ALA A 33 -18.31 15.20 10.91
C ALA A 33 -19.31 14.54 9.94
N PRO A 34 -19.97 15.32 9.06
CA PRO A 34 -20.81 14.74 8.01
C PRO A 34 -20.03 13.78 7.12
N SER A 35 -20.68 12.74 6.61
CA SER A 35 -20.03 11.66 5.85
C SER A 35 -19.23 12.12 4.63
N ARG A 36 -19.62 13.25 4.00
CA ARG A 36 -18.93 13.82 2.84
C ARG A 36 -17.57 14.46 3.17
N ALA A 37 -17.26 14.63 4.45
CA ALA A 37 -15.96 15.13 4.89
C ALA A 37 -14.89 14.02 4.95
N TYR A 38 -15.22 12.78 4.56
CA TYR A 38 -14.34 11.63 4.67
C TYR A 38 -14.14 10.93 3.33
N ASN A 39 -12.88 10.58 3.03
CA ASN A 39 -12.48 9.78 1.88
C ASN A 39 -11.59 8.63 2.38
N LEU A 40 -12.20 7.51 2.75
CA LEU A 40 -11.51 6.42 3.45
C LEU A 40 -11.13 5.30 2.47
N ALA A 41 -9.84 4.97 2.39
CA ALA A 41 -9.33 3.94 1.49
C ALA A 41 -9.50 2.52 2.07
N LEU A 42 -9.94 1.56 1.25
CA LEU A 42 -9.97 0.13 1.62
C LEU A 42 -8.64 -0.59 1.31
N ALA A 43 -7.78 0.02 0.50
CA ALA A 43 -6.45 -0.48 0.19
C ALA A 43 -5.43 0.68 0.23
N PRO A 44 -5.26 1.34 1.40
CA PRO A 44 -4.18 2.30 1.59
C PRO A 44 -2.84 1.63 1.32
N GLN A 45 -2.03 2.23 0.45
CA GLN A 45 -0.68 1.78 0.13
C GLN A 45 0.27 2.97 0.10
N LEU A 46 1.51 2.74 0.55
CA LEU A 46 2.59 3.70 0.47
C LEU A 46 3.18 3.71 -0.95
N ILE A 47 3.52 4.89 -1.46
CA ILE A 47 4.29 5.02 -2.70
C ILE A 47 5.68 5.55 -2.33
N TYR A 48 6.70 4.71 -2.44
CA TYR A 48 8.08 5.18 -2.30
C TYR A 48 8.42 6.22 -3.37
N THR A 49 9.22 7.22 -3.03
CA THR A 49 9.62 8.27 -3.99
C THR A 49 10.40 7.72 -5.19
N ASP A 50 11.08 6.59 -5.01
CA ASP A 50 11.79 5.84 -6.07
C ASP A 50 10.84 4.96 -6.93
N SER A 51 9.53 5.06 -6.72
CA SER A 51 8.54 4.31 -7.51
C SER A 51 8.55 4.75 -8.98
N LYS A 52 8.48 3.78 -9.89
CA LYS A 52 8.35 4.03 -11.33
C LYS A 52 7.01 4.68 -11.69
N LEU A 53 6.03 4.62 -10.78
CA LEU A 53 4.75 5.29 -10.94
C LEU A 53 4.91 6.80 -11.06
N LEU A 54 5.75 7.43 -10.24
CA LEU A 54 5.86 8.89 -10.22
C LEU A 54 6.39 9.44 -11.55
N PRO A 55 7.49 8.92 -12.14
CA PRO A 55 7.90 9.30 -13.50
C PRO A 55 6.84 9.04 -14.57
N SER A 56 6.08 7.93 -14.49
CA SER A 56 5.00 7.65 -15.45
C SER A 56 3.84 8.64 -15.35
N LEU A 57 3.52 9.14 -14.15
CA LEU A 57 2.53 10.20 -13.96
C LEU A 57 3.01 11.53 -14.57
N VAL A 58 4.32 11.80 -14.50
CA VAL A 58 4.95 12.96 -15.12
C VAL A 58 4.94 12.86 -16.64
N SER A 59 5.39 11.74 -17.22
CA SER A 59 5.43 11.53 -18.68
C SER A 59 4.05 11.59 -19.32
N SER A 60 3.04 11.06 -18.62
CA SER A 60 1.64 11.11 -19.06
C SER A 60 0.96 12.45 -18.76
N LYS A 61 1.62 13.38 -18.06
CA LYS A 61 1.07 14.67 -17.61
C LYS A 61 -0.18 14.54 -16.72
N THR A 62 -0.45 13.34 -16.21
CA THR A 62 -1.59 13.06 -15.34
C THR A 62 -1.38 13.59 -13.92
N TYR A 63 -0.13 13.81 -13.51
CA TYR A 63 0.23 14.41 -12.23
C TYR A 63 -0.46 15.75 -11.95
N ARG A 64 -0.85 16.52 -12.99
CA ARG A 64 -1.55 17.82 -12.84
C ARG A 64 -2.91 17.71 -12.13
N GLN A 65 -3.46 16.51 -12.03
CA GLN A 65 -4.75 16.22 -11.39
C GLN A 65 -4.59 15.48 -10.05
N LEU A 66 -3.35 15.26 -9.62
CA LEU A 66 -3.02 14.52 -8.41
C LEU A 66 -2.24 15.43 -7.48
N GLU A 67 -2.55 15.34 -6.20
CA GLU A 67 -1.77 15.98 -5.15
C GLU A 67 -1.17 14.89 -4.26
N PHE A 68 0.12 15.06 -3.96
CA PHE A 68 0.87 14.16 -3.09
C PHE A 68 1.35 14.92 -1.86
N VAL A 69 1.30 14.26 -0.72
CA VAL A 69 1.84 14.76 0.55
C VAL A 69 2.88 13.79 1.09
N ALA A 70 3.87 14.31 1.81
CA ALA A 70 4.96 13.50 2.35
C ALA A 70 4.46 12.57 3.46
N MET A 71 4.96 11.33 3.47
CA MET A 71 4.85 10.44 4.63
C MET A 71 6.08 10.60 5.51
N GLY A 72 5.84 10.87 6.79
CA GLY A 72 6.82 11.43 7.72
C GLY A 72 7.68 10.40 8.43
N SER A 73 7.31 10.07 9.67
CA SER A 73 8.16 9.28 10.56
C SER A 73 7.70 7.84 10.67
N TRP A 74 8.67 6.95 10.86
CA TRP A 74 8.44 5.55 11.20
C TRP A 74 8.78 5.35 12.66
N PHE A 75 7.92 4.62 13.37
CA PHE A 75 8.04 4.35 14.79
C PHE A 75 7.95 2.84 15.04
N VAL A 76 8.67 2.39 16.05
CA VAL A 76 8.56 1.04 16.61
C VAL A 76 8.01 1.16 18.02
N TYR A 77 6.98 0.38 18.31
CA TYR A 77 6.53 0.18 19.68
C TYR A 77 7.58 -0.63 20.43
N ASP A 78 8.16 -0.02 21.47
CA ASP A 78 9.14 -0.63 22.34
C ASP A 78 8.54 -0.80 23.73
N HIS A 79 8.39 -2.06 24.14
CA HIS A 79 7.94 -2.44 25.46
C HIS A 79 8.72 -3.67 25.91
N ASP A 80 9.45 -3.53 27.02
CA ASP A 80 10.11 -4.63 27.68
C ASP A 80 9.33 -4.98 28.95
N GLU A 81 8.54 -6.06 28.87
CA GLU A 81 7.72 -6.58 29.97
C GLU A 81 8.53 -6.92 31.23
N PHE A 82 9.83 -7.21 31.07
CA PHE A 82 10.73 -7.54 32.18
C PHE A 82 11.41 -6.30 32.77
N SER A 83 11.27 -5.15 32.12
CA SER A 83 11.75 -3.87 32.60
C SER A 83 10.61 -3.10 33.29
N ASN A 84 10.96 -2.30 34.31
CA ASN A 84 10.03 -1.32 34.87
C ASN A 84 9.92 -0.05 33.99
N THR A 85 10.37 -0.10 32.73
CA THR A 85 10.29 1.06 31.84
C THR A 85 8.93 1.10 31.15
N PRO A 86 8.28 2.29 31.08
CA PRO A 86 7.02 2.41 30.37
C PRO A 86 7.23 2.09 28.89
N ALA A 87 6.19 1.58 28.23
CA ALA A 87 6.18 1.45 26.78
C ALA A 87 6.45 2.81 26.12
N THR A 88 7.14 2.80 24.98
CA THR A 88 7.45 4.02 24.23
C THR A 88 7.37 3.78 22.72
N LEU A 89 7.23 4.87 21.95
CA LEU A 89 7.39 4.84 20.49
C LEU A 89 8.79 5.31 20.12
N LEU A 90 9.64 4.38 19.69
CA LEU A 90 10.98 4.69 19.21
C LEU A 90 10.93 5.08 17.73
N LYS A 91 11.31 6.33 17.43
CA LYS A 91 11.47 6.78 16.04
C LYS A 91 12.62 6.02 15.38
N ILE A 92 12.38 5.45 14.20
CA ILE A 92 13.40 4.76 13.41
C ILE A 92 14.35 5.80 12.83
N PRO A 93 15.67 5.71 13.13
CA PRO A 93 16.65 6.62 12.56
C PRO A 93 16.95 6.18 11.12
N THR A 94 16.49 6.99 10.16
CA THR A 94 16.66 6.69 8.73
C THR A 94 17.89 7.39 8.14
N THR A 95 18.33 8.51 8.73
CA THR A 95 19.59 9.18 8.38
C THR A 95 20.67 9.05 9.45
N ARG A 96 21.92 9.36 9.06
CA ARG A 96 23.03 9.47 10.01
C ARG A 96 22.77 10.55 11.06
N GLU A 97 22.14 11.65 10.66
CA GLU A 97 21.76 12.75 11.56
C GLU A 97 20.71 12.25 12.55
N ASP A 98 19.65 11.59 12.07
CA ASP A 98 18.62 11.00 12.94
C ASP A 98 19.20 10.05 13.97
N LEU A 99 20.21 9.24 13.61
CA LEU A 99 20.83 8.32 14.58
C LEU A 99 21.75 9.03 15.58
N VAL A 100 22.43 10.11 15.17
CA VAL A 100 23.26 10.92 16.06
C VAL A 100 22.37 11.64 17.08
N PHE A 101 21.24 12.16 16.62
CA PHE A 101 20.23 12.84 17.44
C PHE A 101 19.18 11.90 18.04
N SER A 102 19.24 10.59 17.74
CA SER A 102 18.32 9.60 18.29
C SER A 102 18.51 9.50 19.81
N ASP A 103 17.42 9.09 20.45
CA ASP A 103 17.28 8.97 21.89
C ASP A 103 18.53 8.41 22.60
N GLN A 104 18.84 8.95 23.79
CA GLN A 104 20.02 8.58 24.57
C GLN A 104 19.96 7.14 25.10
N SER A 105 18.82 6.47 24.92
CA SER A 105 18.58 5.06 25.24
C SER A 105 19.44 4.09 24.40
N ILE A 106 19.91 4.48 23.21
CA ILE A 106 20.78 3.64 22.38
C ILE A 106 22.25 3.92 22.66
N ASP A 107 22.96 2.92 23.19
CA ASP A 107 24.39 3.02 23.51
C ASP A 107 25.27 3.15 22.26
N ILE A 108 26.46 3.73 22.43
CA ILE A 108 27.38 4.06 21.32
C ILE A 108 27.76 2.81 20.51
N ARG A 109 27.88 1.63 21.13
CA ARG A 109 28.23 0.39 20.42
C ARG A 109 27.07 -0.02 19.52
N SER A 110 25.84 0.03 20.01
CA SER A 110 24.63 -0.20 19.22
C SER A 110 24.49 0.80 18.08
N LYS A 111 24.70 2.11 18.31
CA LYS A 111 24.67 3.12 17.24
C LYS A 111 25.67 2.80 16.11
N ARG A 112 26.88 2.33 16.46
CA ARG A 112 27.88 1.91 15.44
C ARG A 112 27.44 0.68 14.65
N ALA A 113 26.82 -0.30 15.31
CA ALA A 113 26.29 -1.48 14.65
C ALA A 113 25.15 -1.12 13.67
N ILE A 114 24.20 -0.28 14.10
CA ILE A 114 23.12 0.24 13.25
C ILE A 114 23.70 0.95 12.01
N MET A 115 24.67 1.85 12.18
CA MET A 115 25.33 2.52 11.04
C MET A 115 26.05 1.57 10.09
N LYS A 116 26.55 0.44 10.58
CA LYS A 116 27.20 -0.57 9.74
C LYS A 116 26.16 -1.29 8.89
N VAL A 117 25.02 -1.66 9.50
CA VAL A 117 23.89 -2.28 8.80
C VAL A 117 23.30 -1.33 7.76
N LEU A 118 23.00 -0.07 8.12
CA LEU A 118 22.46 0.93 7.18
C LEU A 118 23.36 1.14 5.96
N ARG A 119 24.68 1.24 6.17
CA ARG A 119 25.65 1.38 5.07
C ARG A 119 25.70 0.16 4.17
N PHE A 120 25.62 -1.04 4.76
CA PHE A 120 25.55 -2.27 3.99
C PHE A 120 24.27 -2.33 3.14
N LEU A 121 23.11 -2.01 3.74
CA LEU A 121 21.81 -2.07 3.06
C LEU A 121 21.69 -1.14 1.85
N MET A 122 22.38 -0.01 1.85
CA MET A 122 22.40 0.92 0.71
C MET A 122 23.08 0.34 -0.54
N ASP A 123 23.95 -0.65 -0.37
CA ASP A 123 24.78 -1.23 -1.44
C ASP A 123 24.96 -2.75 -1.24
N TYR A 124 23.86 -3.44 -0.93
CA TYR A 124 23.90 -4.86 -0.58
C TYR A 124 24.10 -5.76 -1.81
N GLU A 125 23.68 -5.30 -3.00
CA GLU A 125 23.79 -6.02 -4.27
C GLU A 125 25.24 -6.18 -4.73
N THR A 126 26.14 -5.27 -4.33
CA THR A 126 27.58 -5.38 -4.63
C THR A 126 28.33 -6.31 -3.66
N GLN A 127 27.65 -6.72 -2.58
CA GLN A 127 28.20 -7.49 -1.46
C GLN A 127 27.50 -8.84 -1.29
N GLU A 128 27.22 -9.52 -2.41
CA GLU A 128 26.54 -10.83 -2.42
C GLU A 128 27.23 -11.88 -1.53
N ASP A 129 28.56 -11.85 -1.45
CA ASP A 129 29.35 -12.75 -0.60
C ASP A 129 28.99 -12.67 0.89
N VAL A 130 28.48 -11.51 1.34
CA VAL A 130 28.10 -11.28 2.74
C VAL A 130 26.75 -11.92 3.08
N TRP A 131 25.76 -11.83 2.18
CA TRP A 131 24.36 -12.19 2.49
C TRP A 131 23.82 -13.41 1.75
N GLN A 132 24.44 -13.85 0.65
CA GLN A 132 23.92 -14.93 -0.19
C GLN A 132 23.73 -16.25 0.59
N GLN A 133 24.67 -16.58 1.48
CA GLN A 133 24.56 -17.76 2.35
C GLN A 133 23.42 -17.66 3.39
N TYR A 134 22.89 -16.46 3.62
CA TYR A 134 21.76 -16.16 4.49
C TYR A 134 20.46 -15.96 3.72
N ALA A 135 20.46 -16.00 2.39
CA ALA A 135 19.33 -15.60 1.54
C ALA A 135 17.98 -16.21 1.97
N GLN A 136 17.97 -17.50 2.32
CA GLN A 136 16.76 -18.23 2.74
C GLN A 136 16.59 -18.32 4.27
N LYS A 137 17.55 -17.83 5.05
CA LYS A 137 17.46 -17.75 6.50
C LYS A 137 16.64 -16.52 6.94
N PRO A 138 16.02 -16.55 8.13
CA PRO A 138 15.41 -15.38 8.73
C PRO A 138 16.34 -14.17 8.72
N PHE A 139 15.80 -13.00 8.42
CA PHE A 139 16.57 -11.76 8.38
C PHE A 139 17.17 -11.40 9.75
N THR A 140 16.50 -11.76 10.84
CA THR A 140 17.00 -11.60 12.22
C THR A 140 18.29 -12.40 12.45
N ASP A 141 18.39 -13.61 11.89
CA ASP A 141 19.59 -14.44 11.99
C ASP A 141 20.76 -13.79 11.28
N PHE A 142 20.51 -13.19 10.11
CA PHE A 142 21.51 -12.42 9.39
C PHE A 142 22.01 -11.21 10.19
N LEU A 143 21.11 -10.43 10.81
CA LEU A 143 21.47 -9.30 11.66
C LEU A 143 22.31 -9.73 12.88
N SER A 144 21.91 -10.81 13.55
CA SER A 144 22.63 -11.37 14.70
C SER A 144 23.98 -11.97 14.32
N GLU A 145 24.03 -12.79 13.27
CA GLU A 145 25.24 -13.55 12.92
C GLU A 145 26.28 -12.68 12.21
N GLN A 146 25.88 -11.85 11.24
CA GLN A 146 26.80 -11.06 10.41
C GLN A 146 27.13 -9.69 11.01
N PHE A 147 26.14 -9.02 11.61
CA PHE A 147 26.34 -7.67 12.14
C PHE A 147 26.49 -7.63 13.65
N LYS A 148 26.26 -8.75 14.35
CA LYS A 148 26.27 -8.83 15.82
C LYS A 148 25.33 -7.78 16.44
N LEU A 149 24.21 -7.50 15.76
CA LEU A 149 23.22 -6.54 16.20
C LEU A 149 22.37 -7.17 17.34
N PRO A 150 22.24 -6.52 18.50
CA PRO A 150 21.37 -6.99 19.58
C PRO A 150 19.93 -7.17 19.12
N GLU A 151 19.27 -8.24 19.58
CA GLU A 151 17.90 -8.63 19.17
C GLU A 151 16.87 -7.52 19.36
N ARG A 152 16.94 -6.77 20.47
CA ARG A 152 16.06 -5.61 20.73
C ARG A 152 16.07 -4.54 19.63
N LEU A 153 17.11 -4.49 18.80
CA LEU A 153 17.25 -3.50 17.72
C LEU A 153 16.87 -4.04 16.35
N HIS A 154 16.53 -5.33 16.24
CA HIS A 154 16.11 -5.93 14.96
C HIS A 154 14.80 -5.33 14.47
N SER A 155 13.90 -4.99 15.39
CA SER A 155 12.61 -4.35 15.13
C SER A 155 12.73 -3.06 14.31
N LEU A 156 13.80 -2.29 14.50
CA LEU A 156 14.09 -1.07 13.73
C LEU A 156 14.23 -1.36 12.22
N PHE A 157 14.76 -2.53 11.86
CA PHE A 157 14.92 -2.93 10.47
C PHE A 157 13.73 -3.72 9.95
N LEU A 158 13.11 -4.56 10.79
CA LEU A 158 11.90 -5.31 10.44
C LEU A 158 10.73 -4.38 10.08
N ALA A 159 10.58 -3.26 10.79
CA ALA A 159 9.57 -2.24 10.48
C ALA A 159 9.70 -1.68 9.05
N LEU A 160 10.93 -1.59 8.53
CA LEU A 160 11.19 -1.08 7.17
C LEU A 160 10.92 -2.13 6.08
N VAL A 161 10.77 -3.40 6.46
CA VAL A 161 10.38 -4.46 5.53
C VAL A 161 8.92 -4.34 5.14
N LEU A 162 8.06 -3.79 6.02
CA LEU A 162 6.60 -3.72 5.81
C LEU A 162 5.95 -5.10 5.57
N SER A 163 6.54 -6.14 6.15
CA SER A 163 6.04 -7.52 6.08
C SER A 163 5.01 -7.78 7.17
N LEU A 164 3.86 -8.34 6.79
CA LEU A 164 2.88 -8.86 7.76
C LEU A 164 3.22 -10.28 8.27
N ASP A 165 4.30 -10.87 7.78
CA ASP A 165 4.83 -12.14 8.29
C ASP A 165 5.71 -11.93 9.52
N GLY A 166 5.66 -12.90 10.44
CA GLY A 166 6.56 -12.92 11.58
C GLY A 166 8.04 -12.96 11.17
N PRO A 167 8.96 -12.53 12.07
CA PRO A 167 10.40 -12.45 11.77
C PRO A 167 11.00 -13.78 11.31
N GLN A 168 10.50 -14.91 11.83
CA GLN A 168 10.94 -16.26 11.48
C GLN A 168 10.59 -16.68 10.04
N TYR A 169 9.59 -16.04 9.42
CA TYR A 169 9.17 -16.29 8.03
C TYR A 169 9.66 -15.21 7.07
N THR A 170 10.27 -14.15 7.59
CA THR A 170 10.81 -13.05 6.80
C THR A 170 12.26 -13.35 6.41
N SER A 171 12.47 -13.88 5.21
CA SER A 171 13.81 -14.26 4.74
C SER A 171 14.70 -13.05 4.43
N THR A 172 16.02 -13.25 4.51
CA THR A 172 17.01 -12.21 4.20
C THR A 172 16.87 -11.70 2.77
N ALA A 173 16.71 -12.59 1.78
CA ALA A 173 16.52 -12.21 0.38
C ALA A 173 15.21 -11.42 0.13
N TYR A 174 14.21 -11.62 0.97
CA TYR A 174 12.95 -10.86 0.94
C TYR A 174 13.09 -9.47 1.59
N ALA A 175 13.85 -9.37 2.69
CA ALA A 175 13.99 -8.15 3.47
C ALA A 175 14.95 -7.13 2.84
N LEU A 176 16.13 -7.56 2.37
CA LEU A 176 17.17 -6.67 1.84
C LEU A 176 16.69 -5.69 0.77
N PRO A 177 16.08 -6.12 -0.36
CA PRO A 177 15.62 -5.21 -1.41
C PRO A 177 14.57 -4.20 -0.89
N ARG A 178 13.73 -4.60 0.07
CA ARG A 178 12.68 -3.73 0.62
C ARG A 178 13.25 -2.62 1.48
N ILE A 179 14.17 -2.97 2.38
CA ILE A 179 14.82 -1.98 3.24
C ILE A 179 15.73 -1.08 2.39
N ALA A 180 16.47 -1.64 1.44
CA ALA A 180 17.30 -0.86 0.52
C ALA A 180 16.46 0.15 -0.26
N ARG A 181 15.30 -0.26 -0.77
CA ARG A 181 14.35 0.64 -1.44
C ARG A 181 13.87 1.77 -0.53
N HIS A 182 13.49 1.45 0.71
CA HIS A 182 13.11 2.47 1.69
C HIS A 182 14.23 3.51 1.86
N LEU A 183 15.45 3.06 2.12
CA LEU A 183 16.59 3.94 2.38
C LEU A 183 16.99 4.78 1.16
N ARG A 184 17.00 4.18 -0.03
CA ARG A 184 17.31 4.89 -1.29
C ARG A 184 16.26 5.91 -1.71
N SER A 185 15.04 5.75 -1.22
CA SER A 185 13.94 6.69 -1.49
C SER A 185 14.07 7.96 -0.62
N ILE A 186 14.77 7.91 0.52
CA ILE A 186 14.91 9.08 1.39
C ILE A 186 15.57 10.24 0.64
N GLY A 187 14.95 11.42 0.68
CA GLY A 187 15.58 12.63 0.16
C GLY A 187 15.37 12.88 -1.33
N GLN A 188 14.75 11.96 -2.09
CA GLN A 188 14.65 12.10 -3.54
C GLN A 188 13.69 13.22 -3.98
N LEU A 189 12.59 13.43 -3.26
CA LEU A 189 11.58 14.47 -3.56
C LEU A 189 11.53 15.59 -2.53
N GLY A 190 12.39 15.53 -1.51
CA GLY A 190 12.43 16.47 -0.41
C GLY A 190 13.10 15.86 0.82
N PRO A 191 13.51 16.68 1.79
CA PRO A 191 14.27 16.22 2.95
C PRO A 191 13.45 15.29 3.85
N GLY A 192 14.09 14.24 4.35
CA GLY A 192 13.60 13.49 5.53
C GLY A 192 12.47 12.48 5.32
N PHE A 193 11.95 12.29 4.11
CA PHE A 193 10.92 11.27 3.83
C PHE A 193 11.31 10.34 2.68
N SER A 194 10.82 9.10 2.73
CA SER A 194 11.03 8.06 1.71
C SER A 194 9.79 7.77 0.88
N SER A 195 8.60 8.17 1.31
CA SER A 195 7.35 7.88 0.60
C SER A 195 6.37 9.04 0.62
N VAL A 196 5.39 8.96 -0.29
CA VAL A 196 4.32 9.94 -0.48
C VAL A 196 2.96 9.26 -0.42
N ILE A 197 1.95 10.05 -0.10
CA ILE A 197 0.53 9.65 -0.02
C ILE A 197 -0.24 10.49 -1.05
N PRO A 198 -1.02 9.86 -1.94
CA PRO A 198 -1.99 10.58 -2.75
C PRO A 198 -3.12 11.11 -1.86
N LYS A 199 -3.43 12.41 -1.97
CA LYS A 199 -4.55 13.01 -1.25
C LYS A 199 -5.89 12.42 -1.70
N TRP A 200 -6.93 12.64 -0.90
CA TRP A 200 -8.34 12.35 -1.20
C TRP A 200 -8.72 10.86 -1.30
N GLY A 201 -8.00 9.98 -0.62
CA GLY A 201 -8.33 8.54 -0.56
C GLY A 201 -7.39 7.65 -1.39
N GLY A 202 -6.13 8.07 -1.53
CA GLY A 202 -5.02 7.21 -1.99
C GLY A 202 -5.08 6.82 -3.46
N LEU A 203 -4.78 5.56 -3.77
CA LEU A 203 -4.63 5.05 -5.15
C LEU A 203 -5.91 5.10 -6.00
N SER A 204 -7.07 5.29 -5.37
CA SER A 204 -8.34 5.45 -6.07
C SER A 204 -8.34 6.68 -6.97
N GLU A 205 -7.68 7.77 -6.56
CA GLU A 205 -7.51 8.98 -7.37
C GLU A 205 -6.63 8.75 -8.59
N ILE A 206 -5.55 7.98 -8.44
CA ILE A 206 -4.68 7.59 -9.56
C ILE A 206 -5.48 6.80 -10.61
N THR A 207 -6.33 5.88 -10.14
CA THR A 207 -7.23 5.12 -11.02
C THR A 207 -8.21 6.04 -11.75
N GLN A 208 -8.83 6.99 -11.04
CA GLN A 208 -9.78 7.94 -11.64
C GLN A 208 -9.11 8.84 -12.67
N VAL A 209 -7.91 9.34 -12.40
CA VAL A 209 -7.14 10.15 -13.34
C VAL A 209 -6.72 9.35 -14.57
N ALA A 210 -6.32 8.08 -14.40
CA ALA A 210 -6.07 7.18 -15.53
C ALA A 210 -7.33 6.96 -16.37
N CYS A 211 -8.49 6.75 -15.74
CA CYS A 211 -9.77 6.65 -16.45
C CYS A 211 -10.12 7.94 -17.21
N ARG A 212 -9.87 9.10 -16.60
CA ARG A 212 -10.06 10.38 -17.26
C ARG A 212 -9.14 10.55 -18.47
N ALA A 213 -7.88 10.16 -18.37
CA ALA A 213 -6.95 10.18 -19.50
C ALA A 213 -7.47 9.26 -20.63
N GLY A 214 -7.95 8.07 -20.30
CA GLY A 214 -8.62 7.17 -21.24
C GLY A 214 -9.83 7.82 -21.93
N ALA A 215 -10.69 8.50 -21.16
CA ALA A 215 -11.87 9.19 -21.69
C ALA A 215 -11.50 10.33 -22.65
N VAL A 216 -10.45 11.11 -22.35
CA VAL A 216 -9.90 12.12 -23.26
C VAL A 216 -9.36 11.49 -24.54
N GLY A 217 -8.82 10.27 -24.46
CA GLY A 217 -8.43 9.44 -25.59
C GLY A 217 -9.60 8.83 -26.38
N GLY A 218 -10.85 9.05 -25.97
CA GLY A 218 -12.06 8.54 -26.62
C GLY A 218 -12.64 7.27 -25.99
N ALA A 219 -12.12 6.80 -24.85
CA ALA A 219 -12.69 5.65 -24.16
C ALA A 219 -14.05 5.98 -23.53
N VAL A 220 -14.98 5.02 -23.56
CA VAL A 220 -16.31 5.13 -22.97
C VAL A 220 -16.36 4.29 -21.69
N TYR A 221 -16.74 4.91 -20.57
CA TYR A 221 -16.88 4.25 -19.28
C TYR A 221 -18.36 4.03 -18.95
N VAL A 222 -18.70 2.80 -18.57
CA VAL A 222 -20.05 2.42 -18.15
C VAL A 222 -19.98 1.72 -16.80
N LEU A 223 -20.51 2.36 -15.76
CA LEU A 223 -20.60 1.79 -14.41
C LEU A 223 -21.89 0.99 -14.25
N ASN A 224 -21.93 0.13 -13.22
CA ASN A 224 -23.08 -0.75 -12.93
C ASN A 224 -23.46 -1.68 -14.11
N LYS A 225 -22.46 -2.08 -14.90
CA LYS A 225 -22.61 -2.97 -16.05
C LYS A 225 -21.56 -4.07 -16.00
N GLY A 226 -21.98 -5.27 -15.61
CA GLY A 226 -21.10 -6.43 -15.44
C GLY A 226 -20.94 -7.24 -16.71
N LEU A 227 -19.92 -8.11 -16.72
CA LEU A 227 -19.73 -9.13 -17.75
C LEU A 227 -20.54 -10.38 -17.39
N ARG A 228 -21.27 -10.97 -18.35
CA ARG A 228 -22.04 -12.21 -18.14
C ARG A 228 -21.39 -13.42 -18.80
N ASN A 229 -20.96 -13.24 -20.06
CA ASN A 229 -20.30 -14.29 -20.84
C ASN A 229 -19.41 -13.65 -21.92
N ALA A 230 -18.37 -14.36 -22.35
CA ALA A 230 -17.58 -14.02 -23.52
C ALA A 230 -17.32 -15.29 -24.34
N VAL A 231 -17.63 -15.24 -25.64
CA VAL A 231 -17.45 -16.35 -26.58
C VAL A 231 -16.67 -15.89 -27.80
N LYS A 232 -16.02 -16.82 -28.51
CA LYS A 232 -15.38 -16.51 -29.80
C LYS A 232 -16.48 -16.13 -30.79
N ALA A 233 -16.28 -15.03 -31.52
CA ALA A 233 -17.25 -14.63 -32.55
C ALA A 233 -17.27 -15.66 -33.68
N GLU A 234 -18.46 -16.09 -34.09
CA GLU A 234 -18.66 -16.95 -35.26
C GLU A 234 -18.54 -16.07 -36.52
N SER A 235 -17.33 -15.98 -37.10
CA SER A 235 -17.06 -15.21 -38.31
C SER A 235 -16.25 -16.03 -39.31
N GLU A 236 -16.72 -16.10 -40.57
CA GLU A 236 -16.03 -16.69 -41.72
C GLU A 236 -15.01 -15.72 -42.37
N THR A 237 -14.92 -14.47 -41.90
CA THR A 237 -13.96 -13.47 -42.39
C THR A 237 -12.85 -13.28 -41.36
N GLU A 238 -11.62 -13.61 -41.76
CA GLU A 238 -10.39 -13.25 -41.04
C GLU A 238 -10.28 -11.72 -41.03
N GLY A 239 -10.48 -11.06 -39.89
CA GLY A 239 -10.60 -9.61 -39.89
C GLY A 239 -10.49 -8.93 -38.52
N GLU A 240 -11.60 -8.58 -37.89
CA GLU A 240 -11.58 -7.44 -36.96
C GLU A 240 -12.17 -7.71 -35.58
N ASP A 241 -13.24 -8.49 -35.48
CA ASP A 241 -13.90 -8.81 -34.21
C ASP A 241 -13.69 -10.28 -33.82
N LYS A 242 -12.94 -10.51 -32.73
CA LYS A 242 -12.53 -11.86 -32.32
C LYS A 242 -13.41 -12.46 -31.22
N LEU A 243 -14.07 -11.60 -30.43
CA LEU A 243 -14.90 -12.01 -29.29
C LEU A 243 -16.27 -11.33 -29.34
N GLU A 244 -17.32 -12.09 -29.03
CA GLU A 244 -18.64 -11.56 -28.69
C GLU A 244 -18.81 -11.61 -27.17
N VAL A 245 -19.07 -10.46 -26.57
CA VAL A 245 -19.21 -10.25 -25.14
C VAL A 245 -20.67 -9.95 -24.81
N LYS A 246 -21.23 -10.69 -23.86
CA LYS A 246 -22.58 -10.48 -23.33
C LYS A 246 -22.51 -9.79 -21.97
N LEU A 247 -23.18 -8.65 -21.87
CA LEU A 247 -23.23 -7.82 -20.66
C LEU A 247 -24.37 -8.25 -19.72
N SER A 248 -24.38 -7.69 -18.51
CA SER A 248 -25.34 -8.04 -17.45
C SER A 248 -26.80 -7.72 -17.79
N ASP A 249 -27.04 -6.76 -18.69
CA ASP A 249 -28.35 -6.37 -19.21
C ASP A 249 -28.71 -7.08 -20.54
N ASP A 250 -27.97 -8.14 -20.87
CA ASP A 250 -28.11 -8.93 -22.09
C ASP A 250 -27.72 -8.23 -23.40
N GLU A 251 -27.19 -7.00 -23.36
CA GLU A 251 -26.56 -6.36 -24.52
C GLU A 251 -25.33 -7.15 -25.00
N ARG A 252 -25.11 -7.18 -26.32
CA ARG A 252 -23.97 -7.86 -26.95
C ARG A 252 -23.04 -6.84 -27.60
N VAL A 253 -21.75 -6.97 -27.33
CA VAL A 253 -20.70 -6.11 -27.88
C VAL A 253 -19.63 -7.00 -28.50
N ARG A 254 -19.12 -6.61 -29.67
CA ARG A 254 -17.98 -7.28 -30.32
C ARG A 254 -16.69 -6.54 -30.00
N VAL A 255 -15.64 -7.29 -29.67
CA VAL A 255 -14.34 -6.73 -29.29
C VAL A 255 -13.19 -7.55 -29.88
N SER A 256 -12.08 -6.87 -30.19
CA SER A 256 -10.83 -7.52 -30.60
C SER A 256 -10.00 -7.97 -29.40
N TRP A 257 -10.10 -7.27 -28.26
CA TRP A 257 -9.41 -7.59 -27.02
C TRP A 257 -10.34 -7.46 -25.82
N LEU A 258 -10.22 -8.37 -24.86
CA LEU A 258 -10.90 -8.32 -23.57
C LEU A 258 -9.86 -8.26 -22.44
N THR A 259 -9.93 -7.26 -21.57
CA THR A 259 -9.05 -7.16 -20.40
C THR A 259 -9.85 -7.03 -19.12
N GLY A 260 -9.36 -7.59 -18.01
CA GLY A 260 -10.02 -7.49 -16.71
C GLY A 260 -9.30 -8.24 -15.60
N THR A 261 -9.91 -8.38 -14.43
CA THR A 261 -9.33 -9.03 -13.25
C THR A 261 -9.88 -10.44 -13.02
N ASN A 262 -9.17 -11.26 -12.25
CA ASN A 262 -9.54 -12.66 -11.98
C ASN A 262 -10.95 -12.84 -11.40
N GLU A 263 -11.43 -11.95 -10.53
CA GLU A 263 -12.73 -12.12 -9.84
C GLU A 263 -13.93 -12.20 -10.81
N HIS A 264 -13.88 -11.45 -11.91
CA HIS A 264 -14.98 -11.39 -12.89
C HIS A 264 -14.62 -12.02 -14.23
N THR A 265 -13.38 -11.90 -14.68
CA THR A 265 -12.99 -12.34 -16.04
C THR A 265 -12.55 -13.80 -16.05
N ALA A 266 -11.84 -14.29 -15.03
CA ALA A 266 -11.34 -15.68 -15.02
C ALA A 266 -12.46 -16.70 -14.80
N SER A 267 -13.40 -16.38 -13.93
CA SER A 267 -14.60 -17.18 -13.62
C SER A 267 -15.53 -17.32 -14.84
N ILE A 268 -15.72 -16.24 -15.61
CA ILE A 268 -16.52 -16.24 -16.84
C ILE A 268 -15.86 -17.07 -17.95
N LEU A 269 -14.53 -17.16 -17.94
CA LEU A 269 -13.81 -17.91 -18.94
C LEU A 269 -13.52 -19.37 -18.52
N THR A 270 -14.17 -19.89 -17.47
CA THR A 270 -14.02 -21.29 -17.01
C THR A 270 -12.56 -21.72 -16.84
N LEU A 271 -11.74 -20.85 -16.27
CA LEU A 271 -10.36 -21.21 -15.92
C LEU A 271 -10.37 -22.11 -14.69
N ALA A 272 -9.65 -23.24 -14.78
CA ALA A 272 -9.42 -24.08 -13.62
C ALA A 272 -8.66 -23.25 -12.57
N PRO A 273 -9.10 -23.23 -11.29
CA PRO A 273 -8.31 -22.66 -10.24
C PRO A 273 -7.01 -23.47 -10.14
N ASP A 274 -5.86 -22.79 -10.17
CA ASP A 274 -4.61 -23.45 -9.77
C ASP A 274 -4.70 -23.81 -8.28
N GLU A 275 -3.81 -24.68 -7.78
CA GLU A 275 -3.64 -24.88 -6.33
C GLU A 275 -3.23 -23.54 -5.68
N GLU A 276 -4.22 -22.79 -5.23
CA GLU A 276 -4.05 -21.44 -4.72
C GLU A 276 -3.85 -21.47 -3.21
N VAL A 277 -2.71 -20.94 -2.75
CA VAL A 277 -2.53 -20.64 -1.33
C VAL A 277 -3.31 -19.37 -1.02
N GLU A 278 -4.33 -19.48 -0.18
CA GLU A 278 -5.14 -18.36 0.29
C GLU A 278 -4.39 -17.60 1.38
N ILE A 279 -3.90 -16.40 1.04
CA ILE A 279 -3.33 -15.47 2.02
C ILE A 279 -4.45 -14.53 2.47
N THR A 280 -4.76 -14.55 3.76
CA THR A 280 -5.72 -13.63 4.37
C THR A 280 -4.99 -12.63 5.24
N SER A 281 -5.34 -11.35 5.09
CA SER A 281 -4.91 -10.28 6.00
C SER A 281 -6.12 -9.55 6.57
N ARG A 282 -6.03 -9.14 7.83
CA ARG A 282 -7.04 -8.38 8.56
C ARG A 282 -6.66 -6.92 8.55
N ARG A 283 -7.64 -6.08 8.27
CA ARG A 283 -7.48 -4.63 8.13
C ARG A 283 -8.47 -3.88 8.99
N SER A 284 -8.08 -2.67 9.39
CA SER A 284 -8.96 -1.72 10.04
C SER A 284 -8.80 -0.32 9.45
N VAL A 285 -9.90 0.44 9.40
CA VAL A 285 -9.92 1.88 9.11
C VAL A 285 -10.62 2.56 10.26
N CYS A 286 -9.88 3.26 11.09
CA CYS A 286 -10.41 3.95 12.26
C CYS A 286 -10.25 5.47 12.12
N VAL A 287 -11.28 6.23 12.50
CA VAL A 287 -11.23 7.70 12.63
C VAL A 287 -10.93 8.03 14.08
N ILE A 288 -9.85 8.76 14.32
CA ILE A 288 -9.38 9.16 15.65
C ILE A 288 -9.82 10.60 15.93
N SER A 289 -10.19 10.86 17.18
CA SER A 289 -10.73 12.12 17.65
C SER A 289 -9.71 13.26 17.81
N SER A 290 -8.49 13.06 17.30
CA SER A 290 -7.33 13.93 17.49
C SER A 290 -6.49 14.03 16.20
N PRO A 291 -5.81 15.17 15.96
CA PRO A 291 -4.84 15.31 14.89
C PRO A 291 -3.49 14.61 15.15
N LEU A 292 -3.20 14.10 16.36
CA LEU A 292 -1.96 13.36 16.70
C LEU A 292 -0.65 14.06 16.28
N PRO A 293 -0.43 15.33 16.64
CA PRO A 293 0.66 16.14 16.09
C PRO A 293 2.06 15.60 16.43
N SER A 294 2.22 14.87 17.53
CA SER A 294 3.50 14.25 17.92
C SER A 294 4.00 13.20 16.92
N LEU A 295 3.11 12.62 16.12
CA LEU A 295 3.46 11.66 15.07
C LEU A 295 3.95 12.32 13.77
N PHE A 296 3.74 13.63 13.63
CA PHE A 296 4.04 14.39 12.42
C PHE A 296 5.06 15.53 12.66
N PRO A 297 6.25 15.22 13.22
CA PRO A 297 7.27 16.25 13.41
C PRO A 297 7.73 16.79 12.05
N THR A 298 7.97 18.10 11.97
CA THR A 298 8.52 18.77 10.78
C THR A 298 9.88 18.15 10.42
N LEU A 299 10.08 17.86 9.14
CA LEU A 299 11.27 17.18 8.64
C LEU A 299 12.42 18.15 8.34
N ASP A 300 12.12 19.41 8.06
CA ASP A 300 13.06 20.50 7.84
C ASP A 300 12.63 21.78 8.59
N GLU A 301 13.57 22.72 8.76
CA GLU A 301 13.26 24.01 9.36
C GLU A 301 12.38 24.84 8.42
N GLY A 302 11.11 25.01 8.79
CA GLY A 302 10.17 25.90 8.11
C GLY A 302 9.33 25.26 7.00
N GLY A 303 9.50 23.97 6.70
CA GLY A 303 8.59 23.25 5.82
C GLY A 303 7.33 22.73 6.53
N PRO A 304 6.31 22.31 5.76
CA PRO A 304 5.08 21.78 6.31
C PRO A 304 5.33 20.44 7.02
N PRO A 305 4.56 20.11 8.08
CA PRO A 305 4.63 18.80 8.69
C PRO A 305 4.24 17.72 7.66
N PRO A 306 4.84 16.53 7.72
CA PRO A 306 4.40 15.42 6.90
C PRO A 306 2.97 15.01 7.26
N ALA A 307 2.26 14.42 6.31
CA ALA A 307 0.85 14.10 6.49
C ALA A 307 0.60 12.66 6.96
N GLY A 308 1.64 11.83 7.06
CA GLY A 308 1.53 10.42 7.44
C GLY A 308 2.63 9.93 8.37
N ALA A 309 2.38 8.84 9.09
CA ALA A 309 3.35 8.16 9.93
C ALA A 309 3.06 6.64 9.96
N VAL A 310 4.10 5.84 10.16
CA VAL A 310 3.98 4.38 10.29
C VAL A 310 4.38 3.97 11.70
N ILE A 311 3.55 3.17 12.36
CA ILE A 311 3.85 2.57 13.66
C ILE A 311 3.87 1.06 13.49
N PHE A 312 4.99 0.46 13.87
CA PHE A 312 5.21 -0.98 13.83
C PHE A 312 5.18 -1.55 15.24
N PHE A 313 4.34 -2.56 15.45
CA PHE A 313 4.31 -3.38 16.65
C PHE A 313 4.94 -4.74 16.30
N PRO A 314 6.15 -5.04 16.81
CA PRO A 314 6.81 -6.31 16.57
C PRO A 314 5.95 -7.52 17.00
N SER A 315 6.13 -8.67 16.35
CA SER A 315 5.53 -9.94 16.82
C SER A 315 5.91 -10.18 18.29
N GLY A 316 4.94 -10.54 19.13
CA GLY A 316 5.15 -10.75 20.57
C GLY A 316 5.28 -9.48 21.41
N SER A 317 5.20 -8.27 20.84
CA SER A 317 5.12 -7.02 21.63
C SER A 317 3.72 -6.73 22.18
N LEU A 318 2.72 -7.48 21.71
CA LEU A 318 1.34 -7.47 22.17
C LEU A 318 0.96 -8.92 22.55
N PHE A 319 -0.33 -9.23 22.62
CA PHE A 319 -0.82 -10.56 23.01
C PHE A 319 -0.49 -11.71 22.03
N ASP A 320 -0.37 -11.44 20.73
CA ASP A 320 -0.02 -12.48 19.73
C ASP A 320 1.49 -12.54 19.51
N GLU A 321 2.07 -13.72 19.74
CA GLU A 321 3.50 -13.97 19.56
C GLU A 321 3.91 -14.09 18.09
N SER A 322 2.96 -14.29 17.17
CA SER A 322 3.28 -14.69 15.80
C SER A 322 3.27 -13.55 14.78
N SER A 323 2.28 -12.66 14.84
CA SER A 323 2.03 -11.69 13.76
C SER A 323 2.35 -10.26 14.18
N PRO A 324 3.11 -9.50 13.37
CA PRO A 324 3.27 -8.08 13.61
C PRO A 324 1.99 -7.31 13.30
N VAL A 325 1.93 -6.06 13.79
CA VAL A 325 0.89 -5.09 13.43
C VAL A 325 1.54 -3.83 12.86
N TYR A 326 0.97 -3.32 11.77
CA TYR A 326 1.26 -1.98 11.28
C TYR A 326 0.04 -1.09 11.46
N LEU A 327 0.24 0.11 11.99
CA LEU A 327 -0.71 1.21 11.90
C LEU A 327 -0.10 2.30 11.02
N ILE A 328 -0.79 2.68 9.95
CA ILE A 328 -0.44 3.83 9.12
C ILE A 328 -1.42 4.95 9.45
N ILE A 329 -0.91 6.03 10.03
CA ILE A 329 -1.71 7.16 10.51
C ILE A 329 -1.61 8.29 9.50
N HIS A 330 -2.75 8.78 9.05
CA HIS A 330 -2.87 9.91 8.14
C HIS A 330 -3.53 11.08 8.87
N SER A 331 -2.91 12.25 8.78
CA SER A 331 -3.46 13.51 9.27
C SER A 331 -4.57 14.05 8.35
N SER A 332 -5.27 15.10 8.77
CA SER A 332 -6.26 15.76 7.92
C SER A 332 -5.69 16.36 6.63
N GLU A 333 -4.38 16.58 6.53
CA GLU A 333 -3.73 17.12 5.33
C GLU A 333 -3.81 16.16 4.13
N THR A 334 -4.09 14.87 4.36
CA THR A 334 -4.38 13.93 3.26
C THR A 334 -5.75 14.16 2.61
N GLY A 335 -6.64 14.95 3.22
CA GLY A 335 -8.01 15.16 2.73
C GLY A 335 -8.94 13.96 2.95
N GLU A 336 -8.52 12.97 3.73
CA GLU A 336 -9.31 11.77 4.06
C GLU A 336 -10.25 11.98 5.25
N CYS A 337 -10.00 13.00 6.08
CA CYS A 337 -10.81 13.37 7.23
C CYS A 337 -10.75 14.89 7.49
N PRO A 338 -11.71 15.47 8.22
CA PRO A 338 -11.70 16.89 8.57
C PRO A 338 -10.59 17.26 9.56
N GLN A 339 -10.25 18.56 9.63
CA GLN A 339 -9.31 19.08 10.62
C GLN A 339 -9.71 18.72 12.06
N GLY A 340 -8.70 18.46 12.89
CA GLY A 340 -8.87 18.00 14.28
C GLY A 340 -9.09 16.49 14.42
N GLN A 341 -9.05 15.74 13.32
CA GLN A 341 -9.12 14.28 13.30
C GLN A 341 -7.95 13.70 12.51
N SER A 342 -7.74 12.41 12.67
CA SER A 342 -6.81 11.61 11.89
C SER A 342 -7.46 10.27 11.52
N VAL A 343 -6.93 9.62 10.49
CA VAL A 343 -7.34 8.28 10.06
C VAL A 343 -6.21 7.31 10.35
N ALA A 344 -6.53 6.17 10.95
CA ALA A 344 -5.59 5.11 11.17
C ALA A 344 -5.97 3.86 10.38
N TYR A 345 -5.03 3.39 9.58
CA TYR A 345 -5.14 2.17 8.79
C TYR A 345 -4.32 1.07 9.46
N GLY A 346 -5.00 0.06 10.00
CA GLY A 346 -4.33 -1.05 10.70
C GLY A 346 -4.26 -2.32 9.85
N PHE A 347 -3.17 -3.08 9.96
CA PHE A 347 -2.91 -4.28 9.16
C PHE A 347 -2.23 -5.38 9.98
N THR A 348 -2.67 -6.62 9.80
CA THR A 348 -2.02 -7.81 10.39
C THR A 348 -2.45 -9.10 9.69
N ARG A 349 -1.69 -10.19 9.88
CA ARG A 349 -2.14 -11.56 9.59
C ARG A 349 -2.75 -12.27 10.80
N GLY A 350 -2.54 -11.72 12.00
CA GLY A 350 -3.12 -12.21 13.24
C GLY A 350 -4.61 -11.86 13.37
N PRO A 351 -5.21 -12.02 14.56
CA PRO A 351 -6.65 -11.81 14.80
C PRO A 351 -7.05 -10.32 14.80
N PHE A 352 -8.35 -9.99 14.87
CA PHE A 352 -8.78 -8.57 14.85
C PHE A 352 -8.48 -7.84 16.16
N GLU A 353 -8.39 -8.58 17.25
CA GLU A 353 -8.20 -8.08 18.61
C GLU A 353 -6.82 -7.40 18.78
N ILE A 354 -5.80 -7.88 18.08
CA ILE A 354 -4.47 -7.25 18.12
C ILE A 354 -4.44 -5.88 17.43
N LEU A 355 -5.34 -5.63 16.48
CA LEU A 355 -5.51 -4.29 15.91
C LEU A 355 -6.11 -3.32 16.93
N ASP A 356 -7.06 -3.78 17.75
CA ASP A 356 -7.63 -2.96 18.83
C ASP A 356 -6.58 -2.66 19.90
N MET A 357 -5.82 -3.67 20.32
CA MET A 357 -4.76 -3.50 21.30
C MET A 357 -3.67 -2.54 20.79
N ALA A 358 -3.23 -2.69 19.54
CA ALA A 358 -2.28 -1.76 18.93
C ALA A 358 -2.83 -0.33 18.89
N MET A 359 -4.12 -0.16 18.56
CA MET A 359 -4.78 1.13 18.59
C MET A 359 -4.81 1.71 20.00
N ASP A 360 -5.23 0.93 21.00
CA ASP A 360 -5.29 1.39 22.38
C ASP A 360 -3.92 1.80 22.92
N GLN A 361 -2.88 1.01 22.65
CA GLN A 361 -1.50 1.34 23.01
C GLN A 361 -1.03 2.62 22.33
N LEU A 362 -1.31 2.80 21.03
CA LEU A 362 -0.99 4.05 20.33
C LEU A 362 -1.65 5.26 21.02
N LEU A 363 -2.94 5.15 21.35
CA LEU A 363 -3.67 6.24 22.00
C LEU A 363 -3.16 6.53 23.41
N ASP A 364 -2.74 5.51 24.17
CA ASP A 364 -2.16 5.66 25.51
C ASP A 364 -0.79 6.36 25.48
N LEU A 365 -0.02 6.18 24.41
CA LEU A 365 1.31 6.77 24.24
C LEU A 365 1.31 8.20 23.71
N THR A 366 0.13 8.75 23.39
CA THR A 366 0.02 10.13 22.88
C THR A 366 -0.03 11.15 24.01
N ASP A 367 0.87 12.14 23.96
CA ASP A 367 0.96 13.20 24.98
C ASP A 367 0.07 14.41 24.63
N GLU A 368 -1.25 14.26 24.81
CA GLU A 368 -2.25 15.28 24.45
C GLU A 368 -3.08 15.82 25.63
N GLY A 369 -2.71 15.46 26.87
CA GLY A 369 -3.42 15.83 28.09
C GLY A 369 -4.79 15.15 28.26
N VAL A 370 -5.56 15.00 27.20
CA VAL A 370 -6.77 14.16 27.12
C VAL A 370 -6.50 13.01 26.15
N ARG A 371 -6.64 11.77 26.63
CA ARG A 371 -6.47 10.57 25.80
C ARG A 371 -7.41 10.65 24.59
N PRO A 372 -6.91 10.56 23.35
CA PRO A 372 -7.78 10.51 22.18
C PRO A 372 -8.62 9.23 22.16
N SER A 373 -9.67 9.24 21.33
CA SER A 373 -10.62 8.13 21.21
C SER A 373 -10.88 7.78 19.75
N VAL A 374 -11.26 6.53 19.50
CA VAL A 374 -11.71 6.09 18.19
C VAL A 374 -13.19 6.44 18.03
N LEU A 375 -13.51 7.35 17.11
CA LEU A 375 -14.86 7.81 16.84
C LEU A 375 -15.67 6.81 16.00
N TRP A 376 -15.00 6.18 15.04
CA TRP A 376 -15.57 5.22 14.10
C TRP A 376 -14.50 4.23 13.70
N CYS A 377 -14.82 2.95 13.55
CA CYS A 377 -13.89 2.02 12.93
C CYS A 377 -14.60 0.96 12.08
N LEU A 378 -14.02 0.66 10.93
CA LEU A 378 -14.36 -0.46 10.06
C LEU A 378 -13.25 -1.50 10.17
N LYS A 379 -13.62 -2.77 10.33
CA LYS A 379 -12.72 -3.91 10.26
C LYS A 379 -13.19 -4.87 9.18
N TYR A 380 -12.26 -5.48 8.46
CA TYR A 380 -12.56 -6.41 7.37
C TYR A 380 -11.36 -7.28 7.05
N GLU A 381 -11.62 -8.39 6.37
CA GLU A 381 -10.61 -9.30 5.84
C GLU A 381 -10.40 -9.03 4.35
N THR A 382 -9.14 -9.09 3.93
CA THR A 382 -8.74 -9.11 2.52
C THR A 382 -8.03 -10.41 2.19
N GLN A 383 -8.47 -11.06 1.11
CA GLN A 383 -7.95 -12.34 0.66
C GLN A 383 -7.24 -12.17 -0.67
N GLN A 384 -6.08 -12.81 -0.81
CA GLN A 384 -5.39 -12.93 -2.07
C GLN A 384 -5.05 -14.40 -2.28
N PHE A 385 -5.48 -14.91 -3.42
CA PHE A 385 -5.10 -16.23 -3.89
C PHE A 385 -3.75 -16.10 -4.58
N SER A 386 -2.74 -16.75 -4.01
CA SER A 386 -1.37 -16.75 -4.53
C SER A 386 -1.33 -17.49 -5.87
N SER A 387 -1.56 -16.76 -6.95
CA SER A 387 -0.92 -17.05 -8.23
C SER A 387 0.28 -16.10 -8.36
N LYS A 388 1.43 -16.59 -8.86
CA LYS A 388 2.52 -15.69 -9.26
C LYS A 388 1.92 -14.62 -10.19
N PRO A 389 2.29 -13.33 -10.07
CA PRO A 389 1.87 -12.32 -11.03
C PRO A 389 2.36 -12.76 -12.41
N GLN A 390 1.44 -13.32 -13.18
CA GLN A 390 1.68 -13.83 -14.51
C GLN A 390 0.45 -13.45 -15.31
N ILE A 391 0.70 -12.79 -16.43
CA ILE A 391 -0.23 -12.84 -17.54
C ILE A 391 -0.19 -14.29 -18.00
N LYS A 392 -1.16 -15.10 -17.56
CA LYS A 392 -1.29 -16.48 -18.05
C LYS A 392 -1.72 -16.40 -19.51
N ASP A 393 -0.80 -16.67 -20.43
CA ASP A 393 -1.18 -17.02 -21.79
C ASP A 393 -1.86 -18.39 -21.74
N MET A 394 -3.15 -18.42 -22.09
CA MET A 394 -3.93 -19.66 -22.09
C MET A 394 -4.50 -19.95 -23.47
N ASP A 395 -4.33 -21.21 -23.87
CA ASP A 395 -4.48 -21.87 -25.18
C ASP A 395 -5.83 -21.73 -25.93
N ILE A 396 -6.76 -20.87 -25.48
CA ILE A 396 -8.02 -20.58 -26.20
C ILE A 396 -8.15 -19.07 -26.56
N ARG A 397 -7.20 -18.22 -26.11
CA ARG A 397 -7.42 -16.77 -25.95
C ARG A 397 -6.19 -15.89 -26.26
N ASP A 398 -5.79 -15.81 -27.53
CA ASP A 398 -4.79 -14.80 -27.96
C ASP A 398 -5.27 -13.34 -27.79
N CYS A 399 -6.51 -13.12 -27.33
CA CYS A 399 -7.17 -11.82 -27.28
C CYS A 399 -7.83 -11.51 -25.93
N THR A 400 -7.45 -12.25 -24.88
CA THR A 400 -7.91 -11.95 -23.51
C THR A 400 -6.73 -11.83 -22.58
N MET A 401 -6.72 -10.76 -21.77
CA MET A 401 -5.67 -10.52 -20.78
C MET A 401 -6.30 -10.38 -19.41
N VAL A 402 -5.82 -11.18 -18.45
CA VAL A 402 -6.32 -11.13 -17.09
C VAL A 402 -5.22 -10.57 -16.19
N PHE A 403 -5.51 -9.46 -15.55
CA PHE A 403 -4.65 -8.84 -14.56
C PHE A 403 -4.82 -9.55 -13.22
N THR A 404 -3.70 -9.81 -12.56
CA THR A 404 -3.67 -10.33 -11.20
C THR A 404 -4.31 -9.30 -10.25
N PRO A 405 -5.05 -9.75 -9.22
CA PRO A 405 -5.55 -8.85 -8.18
C PRO A 405 -4.42 -8.02 -7.53
N PRO A 406 -4.74 -6.84 -6.99
CA PRO A 406 -3.77 -6.02 -6.27
C PRO A 406 -3.10 -6.80 -5.12
N SER A 407 -1.81 -6.54 -4.92
CA SER A 407 -1.04 -7.13 -3.82
C SER A 407 -1.62 -6.76 -2.44
N LEU A 408 -1.58 -7.69 -1.49
CA LEU A 408 -1.85 -7.40 -0.07
C LEU A 408 -0.71 -6.63 0.62
N ASP A 409 0.38 -6.35 -0.10
CA ASP A 409 1.51 -5.56 0.40
C ASP A 409 1.05 -4.13 0.79
N LEU A 410 1.74 -3.56 1.78
CA LEU A 410 1.50 -2.20 2.27
C LEU A 410 2.10 -1.17 1.31
N VAL A 411 3.03 -1.59 0.46
CA VAL A 411 3.67 -0.75 -0.55
C VAL A 411 3.00 -0.96 -1.90
N PHE A 412 2.91 0.10 -2.70
CA PHE A 412 2.49 0.02 -4.10
C PHE A 412 3.33 -1.00 -4.88
N ASP A 413 2.65 -1.89 -5.61
CA ASP A 413 3.27 -2.94 -6.41
C ASP A 413 3.78 -2.40 -7.76
N GLU A 414 5.11 -2.32 -7.90
CA GLU A 414 5.77 -1.87 -9.13
C GLU A 414 5.51 -2.78 -10.34
N ASN A 415 5.07 -4.02 -10.12
CA ASN A 415 4.75 -4.94 -11.20
C ASN A 415 3.45 -4.55 -11.93
N VAL A 416 2.60 -3.69 -11.34
CA VAL A 416 1.37 -3.22 -11.99
C VAL A 416 1.71 -2.50 -13.29
N LEU A 417 2.66 -1.56 -13.28
CA LEU A 417 3.06 -0.82 -14.47
C LEU A 417 3.71 -1.71 -15.52
N SER A 418 4.53 -2.68 -15.08
CA SER A 418 5.15 -3.65 -15.99
C SER A 418 4.08 -4.53 -16.66
N SER A 419 3.08 -4.97 -15.89
CA SER A 419 1.96 -5.77 -16.41
C SER A 419 1.10 -4.96 -17.39
N VAL A 420 0.84 -3.68 -17.11
CA VAL A 420 0.11 -2.77 -18.00
C VAL A 420 0.93 -2.50 -19.28
N LYS A 421 2.24 -2.29 -19.17
CA LYS A 421 3.12 -2.10 -20.33
C LYS A 421 3.11 -3.34 -21.24
N HIS A 422 3.21 -4.53 -20.65
CA HIS A 422 3.13 -5.79 -21.41
C HIS A 422 1.78 -5.96 -22.11
N ALA A 423 0.68 -5.62 -21.43
CA ALA A 423 -0.64 -5.64 -22.04
C ALA A 423 -0.78 -4.66 -23.21
N TRP A 424 -0.30 -3.44 -23.03
CA TRP A 424 -0.26 -2.44 -24.08
C TRP A 424 0.58 -2.90 -25.28
N GLN A 425 1.77 -3.48 -25.06
CA GLN A 425 2.62 -4.02 -26.13
C GLN A 425 1.92 -5.13 -26.92
N LYS A 426 1.22 -6.04 -26.24
CA LYS A 426 0.45 -7.10 -26.90
C LYS A 426 -0.71 -6.55 -27.75
N ILE A 427 -1.42 -5.55 -27.24
CA ILE A 427 -2.55 -4.94 -27.95
C ILE A 427 -2.07 -4.16 -29.19
N MET A 428 -0.99 -3.39 -29.05
CA MET A 428 -0.43 -2.57 -30.14
C MET A 428 0.36 -3.38 -31.18
N GLY A 429 0.86 -4.56 -30.81
CA GLY A 429 1.60 -5.43 -31.74
C GLY A 429 2.83 -4.74 -32.33
N SER A 430 2.94 -4.72 -33.66
CA SER A 430 4.06 -4.08 -34.38
C SER A 430 4.09 -2.55 -34.27
N GLU A 431 2.99 -1.93 -33.84
CA GLU A 431 2.88 -0.48 -33.65
C GLU A 431 3.34 -0.04 -32.24
N ALA A 432 3.72 -1.00 -31.38
CA ALA A 432 4.20 -0.70 -30.04
C ALA A 432 5.59 -0.04 -30.08
N ASP A 433 5.64 1.27 -29.86
CA ASP A 433 6.88 2.01 -29.59
C ASP A 433 6.96 2.41 -28.12
N GLU A 434 7.94 1.87 -27.40
CA GLU A 434 8.11 2.09 -25.96
C GLU A 434 8.22 3.57 -25.58
N GLN A 435 8.66 4.45 -26.48
CA GLN A 435 8.74 5.89 -26.23
C GLN A 435 7.35 6.54 -26.08
N HIS A 436 6.32 5.92 -26.65
CA HIS A 436 4.93 6.37 -26.58
C HIS A 436 4.14 5.75 -25.42
N PHE A 437 4.71 4.81 -24.66
CA PHE A 437 4.02 4.22 -23.52
C PHE A 437 3.79 5.26 -22.42
N LEU A 438 2.51 5.54 -22.12
CA LEU A 438 2.09 6.57 -21.15
C LEU A 438 2.73 7.95 -21.43
N THR A 439 2.80 8.31 -22.70
CA THR A 439 3.21 9.64 -23.17
C THR A 439 2.03 10.26 -23.91
N PHE A 440 1.47 11.35 -23.37
CA PHE A 440 0.30 12.03 -23.95
C PHE A 440 0.66 13.44 -24.40
N ASP A 441 0.13 13.86 -25.55
CA ASP A 441 0.32 15.21 -26.08
C ASP A 441 -0.25 16.28 -25.15
N ASP A 442 0.40 17.45 -25.09
CA ASP A 442 -0.22 18.61 -24.43
C ASP A 442 -1.33 19.15 -25.32
N ARG A 443 -2.58 18.93 -24.92
CA ARG A 443 -3.74 19.53 -25.60
C ARG A 443 -4.17 20.87 -25.00
N ASN A 444 -3.57 21.26 -23.87
CA ASN A 444 -3.67 22.59 -23.28
C ASN A 444 -2.26 23.16 -23.10
N PRO A 445 -1.64 23.74 -24.15
CA PRO A 445 -0.46 24.56 -23.91
C PRO A 445 -0.87 25.66 -22.94
N ILE A 446 -0.22 25.71 -21.78
CA ILE A 446 -0.20 26.93 -20.97
C ILE A 446 0.39 27.95 -21.94
N GLY A 447 -0.44 28.85 -22.46
CA GLY A 447 0.05 29.95 -23.27
C GLY A 447 1.12 30.66 -22.46
N GLU A 448 2.31 30.76 -23.02
CA GLU A 448 3.10 31.95 -22.78
C GLU A 448 2.18 33.12 -23.14
N GLU A 449 1.59 33.76 -22.13
CA GLU A 449 1.05 35.09 -22.33
C GLU A 449 2.26 35.96 -22.66
N ASP A 450 2.45 36.18 -23.96
CA ASP A 450 3.14 37.36 -24.48
C ASP A 450 2.49 38.59 -23.83
N ASP A 451 3.18 39.19 -22.86
CA ASP A 451 3.35 40.64 -22.70
C ASP A 451 4.45 40.99 -21.68
#